data_AF-B0BXR9-F1
#
_entry.id   AF-B0BXR9-F1
#
_cell.length_a   1.000
_cell.length_b   1.000
_cell.length_c   1.000
_cell.angle_alpha   90.00
_cell.angle_beta   90.00
_cell.angle_gamma   90.00
#
_symmetry.space_group_name_H-M   'P 1'
#
loop_
_entity.id
_entity.type
_entity.pdbx_description
1 polymer ?
#
loop_
_entity_poly.entity_id
_entity_poly.type
_entity_poly.pdbx_seq_one_letter_code
_entity_poly.pdbx_strand_id
1 'polypeptide(L)'
;MLARNNDIYLYLAMQKSLFIYRSILMNQDKPYYQIVYAPNDIFKKQAEYIDIVDDNIRTIVDTMLQNLHIERAVGLGANMVGILKRIAVVDLHENNKSSPIVFINPDITYFSEETQTFI
;
A
#
# COMPACT_ATOMS: atom_id res chain seq x y z
N MET A 1 -5.03 45.80 -24.00
CA MET A 1 -5.84 44.88 -23.17
C MET A 1 -5.42 43.45 -23.53
N LEU A 2 -4.34 42.96 -22.89
CA LEU A 2 -3.70 41.67 -23.20
C LEU A 2 -3.46 40.93 -21.88
N ALA A 3 -4.42 40.13 -21.45
CA ALA A 3 -4.22 39.05 -20.49
C ALA A 3 -4.72 37.80 -21.21
N ARG A 4 -3.81 36.95 -21.72
CA ARG A 4 -4.18 35.56 -22.11
C ARG A 4 -3.08 34.57 -22.51
N ASN A 5 -1.80 34.78 -22.18
CA ASN A 5 -0.76 33.79 -22.53
C ASN A 5 -0.09 33.12 -21.32
N ASN A 6 0.14 33.79 -20.20
CA ASN A 6 0.94 33.21 -19.11
C ASN A 6 0.21 32.16 -18.26
N ASP A 7 -1.11 32.26 -18.10
CA ASP A 7 -1.88 31.32 -17.26
C ASP A 7 -1.99 29.92 -17.89
N ILE A 8 -1.98 29.85 -19.24
CA ILE A 8 -2.00 28.58 -19.98
C ILE A 8 -0.68 27.83 -19.82
N TYR A 9 0.45 28.54 -19.87
CA TYR A 9 1.77 27.91 -19.67
C TYR A 9 1.95 27.39 -18.24
N LEU A 10 1.43 28.12 -17.24
CA LEU A 10 1.47 27.66 -15.86
C LEU A 10 0.61 26.40 -15.66
N TYR A 11 -0.60 26.37 -16.23
CA TYR A 11 -1.48 25.20 -16.17
C TYR A 11 -0.89 23.97 -16.90
N LEU A 12 -0.30 24.17 -18.08
CA LEU A 12 0.39 23.10 -18.82
C LEU A 12 1.65 22.62 -18.10
N ALA A 13 2.40 23.51 -17.45
CA ALA A 13 3.57 23.14 -16.64
C ALA A 13 3.15 22.35 -15.39
N MET A 14 2.05 22.72 -14.75
CA MET A 14 1.48 21.97 -13.62
C MET A 14 0.96 20.59 -14.05
N GLN A 15 0.26 20.47 -15.19
CA GLN A 15 -0.16 19.18 -15.71
C GLN A 15 1.02 18.29 -16.14
N LYS A 16 2.05 18.85 -16.78
CA LYS A 16 3.27 18.11 -17.13
C LYS A 16 4.05 17.68 -15.88
N SER A 17 4.15 18.54 -14.87
CA SER A 17 4.74 18.21 -13.57
C SER A 17 3.97 17.08 -12.87
N LEU A 18 2.64 17.15 -12.84
CA LEU A 18 1.79 16.10 -12.27
C LEU A 18 1.87 14.79 -13.06
N PHE A 19 1.97 14.86 -14.39
CA PHE A 19 2.15 13.69 -15.26
C PHE A 19 3.53 13.06 -15.09
N ILE A 20 4.60 13.85 -15.02
CA ILE A 20 5.97 13.37 -14.77
C ILE A 20 6.05 12.78 -13.37
N TYR A 21 5.48 13.44 -12.36
CA TYR A 21 5.43 12.91 -10.99
C TYR A 21 4.63 11.61 -10.93
N ARG A 22 3.47 11.54 -11.61
CA ARG A 22 2.68 10.31 -11.76
C ARG A 22 3.44 9.23 -12.53
N SER A 23 4.22 9.57 -13.55
CA SER A 23 5.03 8.64 -14.34
C SER A 23 6.27 8.13 -13.60
N ILE A 24 6.88 8.96 -12.75
CA ILE A 24 7.99 8.58 -11.86
C ILE A 24 7.48 7.68 -10.74
N LEU A 25 6.29 7.95 -10.19
CA LEU A 25 5.61 7.06 -9.24
C LEU A 25 5.10 5.77 -9.91
N MET A 26 4.73 5.82 -11.20
CA MET A 26 4.26 4.70 -12.02
C MET A 26 5.37 4.12 -12.91
N ASN A 27 6.58 3.91 -12.37
CA ASN A 27 7.59 3.13 -13.08
C ASN A 27 7.03 1.70 -13.30
N GLN A 28 6.65 1.39 -14.55
CA GLN A 28 5.77 0.28 -14.94
C GLN A 28 6.39 -1.12 -14.79
N ASP A 29 7.66 -1.21 -14.41
CA ASP A 29 8.40 -2.48 -14.34
C ASP A 29 8.48 -3.06 -12.92
N LYS A 30 7.85 -2.43 -11.93
CA LYS A 30 7.80 -2.98 -10.58
C LYS A 30 6.49 -3.74 -10.35
N PRO A 31 6.53 -4.96 -9.79
CA PRO A 31 5.33 -5.76 -9.56
C PRO A 31 4.33 -4.98 -8.70
N TYR A 32 3.04 -5.13 -9.01
CA TYR A 32 1.94 -4.48 -8.28
C TYR A 32 0.76 -5.43 -8.24
N TYR A 33 0.14 -5.57 -7.07
CA TYR A 33 -1.11 -6.31 -6.94
C TYR A 33 -2.33 -5.39 -7.00
N GLN A 34 -3.37 -5.80 -7.71
CA GLN A 34 -4.62 -5.03 -7.74
C GLN A 34 -5.29 -5.02 -6.36
N ILE A 35 -5.65 -3.84 -5.86
CA ILE A 35 -6.39 -3.71 -4.61
C ILE A 35 -7.83 -4.20 -4.79
N VAL A 36 -8.26 -5.06 -3.88
CA VAL A 36 -9.64 -5.53 -3.75
C VAL A 36 -10.41 -4.55 -2.86
N TYR A 37 -11.57 -4.10 -3.31
CA TYR A 37 -12.45 -3.21 -2.55
C TYR A 37 -13.70 -3.95 -2.08
N ALA A 38 -14.27 -3.49 -0.96
CA ALA A 38 -15.55 -4.00 -0.48
C ALA A 38 -16.71 -3.54 -1.38
N PRO A 39 -17.78 -4.35 -1.54
CA PRO A 39 -17.95 -5.69 -0.97
C PRO A 39 -17.24 -6.78 -1.82
N ASN A 40 -16.43 -7.61 -1.17
CA ASN A 40 -15.84 -8.80 -1.80
C ASN A 40 -15.81 -9.96 -0.78
N ASP A 41 -16.16 -11.17 -1.20
CA ASP A 41 -16.24 -12.33 -0.31
C ASP A 41 -14.88 -12.79 0.23
N ILE A 42 -13.76 -12.37 -0.38
CA ILE A 42 -12.43 -12.66 0.16
C ILE A 42 -12.26 -12.13 1.59
N PHE A 43 -12.92 -11.02 1.93
CA PHE A 43 -12.86 -10.41 3.27
C PHE A 43 -13.62 -11.22 4.34
N LYS A 44 -14.38 -12.24 3.95
CA LYS A 44 -15.07 -13.17 4.86
C LYS A 44 -14.37 -14.51 4.97
N LYS A 45 -13.32 -14.75 4.18
CA LYS A 45 -12.59 -16.03 4.15
C LYS A 45 -11.43 -16.02 5.14
N GLN A 46 -11.17 -17.17 5.75
CA GLN A 46 -10.01 -17.37 6.60
C GLN A 46 -8.75 -17.49 5.75
N ALA A 47 -7.69 -16.78 6.16
CA ALA A 47 -6.39 -16.83 5.48
C ALA A 47 -5.60 -18.08 5.86
N GLU A 48 -4.87 -18.65 4.91
CA GLU A 48 -4.07 -19.86 5.07
C GLU A 48 -2.78 -19.61 5.87
N TYR A 49 -2.41 -20.57 6.71
CA TYR A 49 -1.11 -20.58 7.38
C TYR A 49 0.03 -20.78 6.38
N ILE A 50 1.19 -20.19 6.66
CA ILE A 50 2.41 -20.31 5.86
C ILE A 50 3.40 -21.21 6.58
N ASP A 51 3.63 -22.43 6.07
CA ASP A 51 4.57 -23.37 6.68
C ASP A 51 6.04 -22.98 6.47
N ILE A 52 6.35 -22.41 5.29
CA ILE A 52 7.71 -22.07 4.88
C ILE A 52 7.70 -20.67 4.27
N VAL A 53 8.62 -19.81 4.73
CA VAL A 53 8.88 -18.50 4.14
C VAL A 53 9.96 -18.64 3.06
N ASP A 54 9.52 -18.97 1.86
CA ASP A 54 10.36 -19.10 0.67
C ASP A 54 10.45 -17.78 -0.12
N ASP A 55 11.11 -17.82 -1.27
CA ASP A 55 11.28 -16.65 -2.14
C ASP A 55 9.97 -16.13 -2.73
N ASN A 56 8.97 -17.00 -2.89
CA ASN A 56 7.64 -16.58 -3.32
C ASN A 56 6.94 -15.75 -2.23
N ILE A 57 7.02 -16.16 -0.96
CA ILE A 57 6.50 -15.36 0.16
C ILE A 57 7.25 -14.02 0.27
N ARG A 58 8.58 -14.01 0.11
CA ARG A 58 9.36 -12.76 0.09
C ARG A 58 8.91 -11.83 -1.04
N THR A 59 8.71 -12.37 -2.24
CA THR A 59 8.22 -11.61 -3.40
C THR A 59 6.83 -11.00 -3.15
N ILE A 60 5.93 -11.77 -2.52
CA ILE A 60 4.61 -11.26 -2.13
C ILE A 60 4.73 -10.08 -1.17
N VAL A 61 5.55 -10.23 -0.12
CA VAL A 61 5.78 -9.18 0.89
C VAL A 61 6.37 -7.92 0.27
N ASP A 62 7.42 -8.05 -0.54
CA ASP A 62 8.09 -6.92 -1.19
C ASP A 62 7.13 -6.15 -2.11
N THR A 63 6.30 -6.89 -2.85
CA THR A 63 5.26 -6.31 -3.72
C THR A 63 4.18 -5.62 -2.88
N MET A 64 3.75 -6.20 -1.76
CA MET A 64 2.78 -5.59 -0.85
C MET A 64 3.30 -4.30 -0.18
N LEU A 65 4.58 -4.24 0.19
CA LEU A 65 5.21 -3.02 0.69
C LEU A 65 5.27 -1.94 -0.39
N GLN A 66 5.59 -2.31 -1.62
CA GLN A 66 5.53 -1.38 -2.74
C GLN A 66 4.12 -0.84 -2.98
N ASN A 67 3.10 -1.71 -2.91
CA ASN A 67 1.70 -1.31 -2.97
C ASN A 67 1.37 -0.25 -1.90
N LEU A 68 1.82 -0.41 -0.64
CA LEU A 68 1.63 0.61 0.41
C LEU A 68 2.16 1.98 -0.02
N HIS A 69 3.39 2.03 -0.53
CA HIS A 69 4.02 3.28 -0.95
C HIS A 69 3.28 3.94 -2.12
N ILE A 70 2.81 3.15 -3.10
CA ILE A 70 2.06 3.66 -4.26
C ILE A 70 0.69 4.17 -3.84
N GLU A 71 -0.03 3.40 -3.01
CA GLU A 71 -1.37 3.75 -2.52
C GLU A 71 -1.34 4.80 -1.39
N ARG A 72 -0.14 5.18 -0.92
CA ARG A 72 0.05 6.05 0.26
C ARG A 72 -0.72 5.54 1.49
N ALA A 73 -0.76 4.22 1.64
CA ALA A 73 -1.42 3.53 2.74
C ALA A 73 -0.42 3.21 3.86
N VAL A 74 -0.95 3.02 5.08
CA VAL A 74 -0.13 2.69 6.26
C VAL A 74 -0.01 1.17 6.46
N GLY A 75 -1.02 0.39 6.08
CA GLY A 75 -1.02 -1.06 6.28
C GLY A 75 -1.88 -1.80 5.25
N LEU A 76 -1.51 -3.05 4.97
CA LEU A 76 -2.13 -3.90 3.95
C LEU A 76 -2.12 -5.36 4.39
N GLY A 77 -3.29 -6.00 4.38
CA GLY A 77 -3.42 -7.46 4.51
C GLY A 77 -3.37 -8.13 3.14
N ALA A 78 -2.83 -9.35 3.05
CA ALA A 78 -2.73 -10.06 1.77
C ALA A 78 -4.09 -10.31 1.09
N ASN A 79 -5.17 -10.44 1.87
CA ASN A 79 -6.53 -10.56 1.33
C ASN A 79 -6.98 -9.30 0.57
N MET A 80 -6.45 -8.11 0.90
CA MET A 80 -6.72 -6.86 0.18
C MET A 80 -6.07 -6.82 -1.21
N VAL A 81 -5.20 -7.78 -1.53
CA VAL A 81 -4.58 -7.95 -2.85
C VAL A 81 -4.93 -9.30 -3.50
N GLY A 82 -6.01 -9.94 -3.02
CA GLY A 82 -6.49 -11.19 -3.61
C GLY A 82 -5.80 -12.47 -3.11
N ILE A 83 -4.89 -12.37 -2.13
CA ILE A 83 -4.09 -13.48 -1.63
C ILE A 83 -4.59 -13.93 -0.25
N LEU A 84 -5.09 -15.16 -0.12
CA LEU A 84 -5.56 -15.73 1.15
C LEU A 84 -4.44 -16.40 1.95
N LYS A 85 -3.42 -15.64 2.33
CA LYS A 85 -2.36 -16.10 3.25
C LYS A 85 -2.25 -15.16 4.45
N ARG A 86 -1.83 -15.69 5.61
CA ARG A 86 -1.67 -14.91 6.85
C ARG A 86 -0.44 -14.00 6.77
N ILE A 87 -0.56 -12.94 5.98
CA ILE A 87 0.46 -11.91 5.78
C ILE A 87 -0.21 -10.55 6.01
N ALA A 88 0.44 -9.72 6.82
CA ALA A 88 0.13 -8.30 6.92
C ALA A 88 1.43 -7.50 6.86
N VAL A 89 1.41 -6.37 6.17
CA VAL A 89 2.52 -5.41 6.13
C VAL A 89 2.03 -4.06 6.63
N VAL A 90 2.89 -3.36 7.37
CA VAL A 90 2.63 -2.02 7.90
C VAL A 90 3.90 -1.19 7.69
N ASP A 91 3.77 0.06 7.29
CA ASP A 91 4.89 1.00 7.23
C ASP A 91 4.51 2.34 7.86
N LEU A 92 5.04 2.56 9.07
CA LEU A 92 4.86 3.80 9.80
C LEU A 92 6.01 4.75 9.45
N HIS A 93 5.65 5.91 8.94
CA HIS A 93 6.62 6.95 8.57
C HIS A 93 6.81 7.92 9.74
N GLU A 94 7.74 7.62 10.65
CA GLU A 94 8.12 8.54 11.71
C GLU A 94 9.23 9.48 11.24
N ASN A 95 9.05 10.81 11.43
CA ASN A 95 10.04 11.82 11.00
C ASN A 95 10.49 11.67 9.53
N ASN A 96 9.56 11.32 8.64
CA ASN A 96 9.81 11.02 7.22
C ASN A 96 10.74 9.83 6.96
N LYS A 97 10.90 8.92 7.93
CA LYS A 97 11.65 7.67 7.76
C LYS A 97 10.68 6.50 7.73
N SER A 98 10.74 5.73 6.65
CA SER A 98 10.03 4.45 6.51
C SER A 98 10.62 3.42 7.47
N SER A 99 9.75 2.66 8.12
CA SER A 99 10.07 1.61 9.08
C SER A 99 9.08 0.45 8.90
N PRO A 100 9.21 -0.33 7.81
CA PRO A 100 8.26 -1.36 7.48
C PRO A 100 8.35 -2.55 8.45
N ILE A 101 7.19 -3.05 8.85
CA ILE A 101 7.01 -4.24 9.67
C ILE A 101 6.20 -5.25 8.87
N VAL A 102 6.70 -6.48 8.81
CA VAL A 102 6.05 -7.61 8.12
C VAL A 102 5.65 -8.64 9.15
N PHE A 103 4.38 -9.03 9.12
CA PHE A 103 3.82 -10.08 9.96
C PHE A 103 3.48 -11.30 9.10
N ILE A 104 4.07 -12.44 9.44
CA ILE A 104 3.76 -13.74 8.86
C ILE A 104 3.16 -14.63 9.95
N ASN A 105 1.99 -15.21 9.67
CA ASN A 105 1.21 -15.98 10.64
C ASN A 105 1.03 -15.28 12.00
N PRO A 106 0.73 -13.97 12.06
CA PRO A 106 0.62 -13.29 13.35
C PRO A 106 -0.46 -13.90 14.22
N ASP A 107 -0.21 -13.85 15.52
CA ASP A 107 -1.14 -14.25 16.57
C ASP A 107 -1.10 -13.21 17.68
N ILE A 108 -2.27 -12.83 18.19
CA ILE A 108 -2.40 -11.86 19.28
C ILE A 108 -2.38 -12.64 20.58
N THR A 109 -1.24 -12.62 21.29
CA THR A 109 -1.07 -13.38 22.54
C THR A 109 -1.52 -12.62 23.78
N TYR A 110 -1.69 -11.30 23.67
CA TYR A 110 -2.11 -10.41 24.75
C TYR A 110 -2.73 -9.13 24.17
N PHE A 111 -3.70 -8.56 24.88
CA PHE A 111 -4.26 -7.23 24.62
C PHE A 111 -4.63 -6.57 25.96
N SER A 112 -4.63 -5.23 26.02
CA SER A 112 -4.98 -4.48 27.22
C SER A 112 -6.49 -4.48 27.46
N GLU A 113 -6.90 -4.30 28.73
CA GLU A 113 -8.31 -4.00 29.08
C GLU A 113 -8.68 -2.55 28.71
N GLU A 114 -7.71 -1.65 28.70
CA GLU A 114 -7.89 -0.26 28.27
C GLU A 114 -8.17 -0.19 26.76
N THR A 115 -9.14 0.65 26.40
CA THR A 115 -9.55 0.89 25.02
C THR A 115 -9.26 2.32 24.59
N GLN A 116 -8.79 2.50 23.37
CA GLN A 116 -8.62 3.82 22.74
C GLN A 116 -9.54 3.95 21.52
N THR A 117 -10.22 5.10 21.41
CA THR A 117 -11.01 5.45 20.23
C THR A 117 -10.16 6.26 19.25
N PHE A 118 -10.18 5.85 17.99
CA PHE A 118 -9.62 6.60 16.86
C PHE A 118 -10.79 7.09 16.02
N ILE A 119 -10.85 8.41 15.76
CA ILE A 119 -11.87 9.06 14.93
C ILE A 119 -11.29 9.52 13.59
#